data_AF-A0A516KCP8-F1
#
_entry.id   AF-A0A516KCP8-F1
#
_cell.length_a   1.000
_cell.length_b   1.000
_cell.length_c   1.000
_cell.angle_alpha   90.00
_cell.angle_beta   90.00
_cell.angle_gamma   90.00
#
_symmetry.space_group_name_H-M   'P 1'
#
loop_
_entity.id
_entity.type
_entity.pdbx_description
1 polymer ?
#
loop_
_entity_poly.entity_id
_entity_poly.type
_entity_poly.pdbx_seq_one_letter_code
_entity_poly.pdbx_strand_id
1 'polypeptide(L)'
;MIQRLMYPSQEDFEEDKDFCFNMWKKIALNESIEYLLYSLDKVGFDFSPGEKTNKVFENLLEHFSVAQIYSIIYRAVANSTKLYQEKRMPRKKAANAVITFCESNGERAIAEGWNLSKYRRDYNLPETLISQVFFTSILKIAYIGFEEKPTPDI
;
A
#
# COMPACT_ATOMS: atom_id res chain seq x y z
N MET A 1 20.97 27.27 1.62
CA MET A 1 21.31 25.89 2.03
C MET A 1 20.07 25.13 2.51
N ILE A 2 19.29 25.64 3.48
CA ILE A 2 18.05 24.99 3.96
C ILE A 2 16.95 24.92 2.87
N GLN A 3 16.72 25.97 2.09
CA GLN A 3 15.68 25.96 1.05
C GLN A 3 15.87 24.86 -0.02
N ARG A 4 17.11 24.48 -0.32
CA ARG A 4 17.43 23.44 -1.31
C ARG A 4 17.14 22.03 -0.78
N LEU A 5 17.14 21.85 0.54
CA LEU A 5 16.68 20.61 1.20
C LEU A 5 15.16 20.54 1.31
N MET A 6 14.48 21.70 1.42
CA MET A 6 13.00 21.73 1.48
C MET A 6 12.35 21.60 0.10
N TYR A 7 13.06 22.03 -0.96
CA TYR A 7 12.63 21.96 -2.35
C TYR A 7 13.76 21.39 -3.22
N PRO A 8 14.05 20.10 -3.10
CA PRO A 8 14.97 19.40 -3.98
C PRO A 8 14.61 19.63 -5.46
N SER A 9 15.60 19.93 -6.30
CA SER A 9 15.38 20.01 -7.75
C SER A 9 15.24 18.61 -8.33
N GLN A 10 14.26 18.41 -9.21
CA GLN A 10 14.04 17.16 -9.92
C GLN A 10 15.30 16.65 -10.63
N GLU A 11 16.11 17.55 -11.19
CA GLU A 11 17.40 17.26 -11.85
C GLU A 11 18.36 16.48 -10.93
N ASP A 12 18.34 16.74 -9.61
CA ASP A 12 19.22 16.04 -8.66
C ASP A 12 18.82 14.55 -8.46
N PHE A 13 17.61 14.16 -8.90
CA PHE A 13 17.03 12.83 -8.71
C PHE A 13 16.84 12.08 -10.02
N GLU A 14 16.74 12.78 -11.15
CA GLU A 14 16.66 12.18 -12.49
C GLU A 14 17.91 11.37 -12.85
N GLU A 15 19.07 11.73 -12.30
CA GLU A 15 20.33 11.01 -12.52
C GLU A 15 20.37 9.66 -11.77
N ASP A 16 19.58 9.49 -10.70
CA ASP A 16 19.54 8.27 -9.88
C ASP A 16 18.15 7.63 -9.88
N LYS A 17 17.81 7.01 -11.03
CA LYS A 17 16.56 6.26 -11.22
C LYS A 17 16.40 5.11 -10.23
N ASP A 18 17.51 4.46 -9.84
CA ASP A 18 17.50 3.37 -8.87
C ASP A 18 17.09 3.87 -7.49
N PHE A 19 17.61 5.02 -7.05
CA PHE A 19 17.18 5.66 -5.82
C PHE A 19 15.67 5.97 -5.86
N CYS A 20 15.20 6.60 -6.94
CA CYS A 20 13.79 6.99 -7.08
C CYS A 20 12.87 5.77 -7.04
N PHE A 21 13.19 4.73 -7.81
CA PHE A 21 12.43 3.49 -7.84
C PHE A 21 12.39 2.80 -6.47
N ASN A 22 13.53 2.72 -5.79
CA ASN A 22 13.62 2.11 -4.46
C ASN A 22 12.87 2.93 -3.40
N MET A 23 12.88 4.26 -3.51
CA MET A 23 12.12 5.13 -2.61
C MET A 23 10.62 5.00 -2.86
N TRP A 24 10.17 4.91 -4.11
CA TRP A 24 8.77 4.64 -4.42
C TRP A 24 8.31 3.32 -3.80
N LYS A 25 9.04 2.22 -3.99
CA LYS A 25 8.70 0.93 -3.37
C LYS A 25 8.56 1.02 -1.85
N LYS A 26 9.49 1.71 -1.17
CA LYS A 26 9.45 1.91 0.28
C LYS A 26 8.22 2.70 0.71
N ILE A 27 7.92 3.80 0.02
CA ILE A 27 6.74 4.62 0.32
C ILE A 27 5.46 3.80 0.11
N ALA A 28 5.34 3.14 -1.03
CA ALA A 28 4.17 2.36 -1.39
C ALA A 28 3.91 1.19 -0.42
N LEU A 29 4.99 0.53 0.05
CA LEU A 29 4.92 -0.50 1.09
C LEU A 29 4.36 0.06 2.40
N ASN A 30 4.93 1.18 2.87
CA ASN A 30 4.51 1.80 4.14
C ASN A 30 3.06 2.31 4.06
N GLU A 31 2.65 2.92 2.95
CA GLU A 31 1.25 3.36 2.78
C GLU A 31 0.26 2.19 2.73
N SER A 32 0.67 1.07 2.15
CA SER A 32 -0.16 -0.15 2.13
C SER A 32 -0.32 -0.73 3.54
N ILE A 33 0.77 -0.77 4.32
CA ILE A 33 0.76 -1.23 5.71
C ILE A 33 -0.05 -0.29 6.61
N GLU A 34 0.11 1.02 6.45
CA GLU A 34 -0.63 2.02 7.21
C GLU A 34 -2.14 1.88 6.98
N TYR A 35 -2.56 1.72 5.72
CA TYR A 35 -3.96 1.49 5.40
C TYR A 35 -4.48 0.14 5.90
N LEU A 36 -3.66 -0.92 5.88
CA LEU A 36 -4.01 -2.19 6.51
C LEU A 36 -4.29 -2.00 8.01
N LEU A 37 -3.38 -1.35 8.73
CA LEU A 37 -3.52 -1.11 10.16
C LEU A 37 -4.75 -0.29 10.48
N TYR A 38 -4.95 0.81 9.75
CA TYR A 38 -6.14 1.63 9.85
C TYR A 38 -7.43 0.82 9.60
N SER A 39 -7.44 -0.02 8.58
CA SER A 39 -8.60 -0.86 8.25
C SER A 39 -8.91 -1.93 9.30
N LEU A 40 -7.87 -2.51 9.91
CA LEU A 40 -8.00 -3.50 10.99
C LEU A 40 -8.48 -2.82 12.28
N ASP A 41 -7.92 -1.67 12.63
CA ASP A 41 -8.32 -0.90 13.82
C ASP A 41 -9.80 -0.50 13.76
N LYS A 42 -10.29 -0.05 12.59
CA LYS A 42 -11.71 0.27 12.36
C LYS A 42 -12.68 -0.86 12.68
N VAL A 43 -12.26 -2.12 12.53
CA VAL A 43 -13.07 -3.31 12.85
C VAL A 43 -12.69 -3.94 14.20
N GLY A 44 -11.82 -3.27 14.96
CA GLY A 44 -11.34 -3.71 16.26
C GLY A 44 -10.43 -4.93 16.18
N PHE A 45 -9.64 -5.09 15.13
CA PHE A 45 -8.66 -6.18 15.06
C PHE A 45 -7.30 -5.67 15.52
N ASP A 46 -6.81 -6.23 16.64
CA ASP A 46 -5.45 -6.02 17.10
C ASP A 46 -4.49 -6.81 16.21
N PHE A 47 -3.53 -6.11 15.61
CA PHE A 47 -2.62 -6.66 14.63
C PHE A 47 -1.28 -5.92 14.65
N SER A 48 -0.19 -6.67 14.59
CA SER A 48 1.16 -6.13 14.47
C SER A 48 1.80 -6.70 13.20
N PRO A 49 2.20 -5.84 12.23
CA PRO A 49 2.86 -6.29 11.02
C PRO A 49 4.18 -6.98 11.37
N GLY A 50 4.42 -8.13 10.76
CA GLY A 50 5.69 -8.85 10.86
C GLY A 50 6.35 -9.00 9.50
N GLU A 51 7.44 -9.77 9.46
CA GLU A 51 8.17 -10.05 8.22
C GLU A 51 7.27 -10.62 7.11
N LYS A 52 6.30 -11.49 7.48
CA LYS A 52 5.32 -12.02 6.51
C LYS A 52 4.50 -10.89 5.86
N THR A 53 4.06 -9.91 6.65
CA THR A 53 3.25 -8.79 6.15
C THR A 53 4.01 -8.01 5.09
N ASN A 54 5.27 -7.69 5.38
CA ASN A 54 6.12 -6.95 4.44
C ASN A 54 6.30 -7.72 3.13
N LYS A 55 6.68 -9.00 3.20
CA LYS A 55 6.87 -9.85 2.01
C LYS A 55 5.61 -9.94 1.14
N VAL A 56 4.44 -10.08 1.76
CA VAL A 56 3.17 -10.13 1.02
C VAL A 56 2.95 -8.82 0.26
N PHE A 57 3.10 -7.67 0.91
CA PHE A 57 2.86 -6.38 0.24
C PHE A 57 3.96 -6.01 -0.77
N GLU A 58 5.21 -6.36 -0.52
CA GLU A 58 6.30 -6.24 -1.50
C GLU A 58 5.95 -7.03 -2.76
N ASN A 59 5.54 -8.30 -2.63
CA ASN A 59 5.12 -9.12 -3.77
C ASN A 59 3.90 -8.52 -4.49
N LEU A 60 2.91 -7.99 -3.76
CA LEU A 60 1.75 -7.35 -4.38
C LEU A 60 2.12 -6.09 -5.17
N LEU A 61 3.09 -5.31 -4.67
CA LEU A 61 3.55 -4.07 -5.31
C LEU A 61 4.29 -4.29 -6.64
N GLU A 62 4.79 -5.50 -6.90
CA GLU A 62 5.34 -5.86 -8.21
C GLU A 62 4.27 -5.85 -9.31
N HIS A 63 2.99 -5.99 -8.93
CA HIS A 63 1.87 -6.16 -9.86
C HIS A 63 0.81 -5.07 -9.75
N PHE A 64 0.64 -4.46 -8.58
CA PHE A 64 -0.48 -3.58 -8.28
C PHE A 64 -0.03 -2.24 -7.71
N SER A 65 -0.82 -1.19 -7.96
CA SER A 65 -0.63 0.09 -7.29
C SER A 65 -1.14 0.09 -5.85
N VAL A 66 -0.75 1.09 -5.05
CA VAL A 66 -1.27 1.26 -3.68
C VAL A 66 -2.79 1.37 -3.69
N ALA A 67 -3.36 2.12 -4.65
CA ALA A 67 -4.81 2.22 -4.83
C ALA A 67 -5.49 0.87 -5.06
N GLN A 68 -4.88 -0.04 -5.81
CA GLN A 68 -5.42 -1.39 -6.02
C GLN A 68 -5.22 -2.27 -4.79
N ILE A 69 -4.09 -2.16 -4.11
CA ILE A 69 -3.82 -2.86 -2.84
C ILE A 69 -4.83 -2.46 -1.76
N TYR A 70 -5.27 -1.19 -1.73
CA TYR A 70 -6.34 -0.75 -0.84
C TYR A 70 -7.64 -1.54 -1.09
N SER A 71 -7.97 -1.83 -2.35
CA SER A 71 -9.14 -2.66 -2.69
C SER A 71 -8.97 -4.12 -2.23
N ILE A 72 -7.75 -4.66 -2.31
CA ILE A 72 -7.41 -6.01 -1.82
C ILE A 72 -7.59 -6.07 -0.30
N ILE A 73 -7.01 -5.11 0.42
CA ILE A 73 -7.09 -4.99 1.88
C ILE A 73 -8.54 -4.87 2.33
N TYR A 74 -9.31 -3.99 1.69
CA TYR A 74 -10.73 -3.80 2.02
C TYR A 74 -11.52 -5.12 1.93
N ARG A 75 -11.35 -5.87 0.83
CA ARG A 75 -12.02 -7.17 0.63
C ARG A 75 -11.55 -8.20 1.66
N ALA A 76 -10.26 -8.24 1.96
CA ALA A 76 -9.69 -9.17 2.94
C ALA A 76 -10.22 -8.89 4.36
N VAL A 77 -10.24 -7.63 4.79
CA VAL A 77 -10.78 -7.21 6.09
C VAL A 77 -12.28 -7.51 6.18
N ALA A 78 -13.06 -7.20 5.13
CA ALA A 78 -14.49 -7.51 5.10
C ALA A 78 -14.75 -9.01 5.25
N ASN A 79 -13.98 -9.86 4.56
CA ASN A 79 -14.10 -11.31 4.65
C ASN A 79 -13.73 -11.84 6.05
N SER A 80 -12.60 -11.42 6.62
CA SER A 80 -12.21 -11.82 7.97
C SER A 80 -13.23 -11.36 9.02
N THR A 81 -13.75 -10.14 8.89
CA THR A 81 -14.79 -9.60 9.79
C THR A 81 -16.06 -10.45 9.71
N LYS A 82 -16.51 -10.81 8.51
CA LYS A 82 -17.65 -11.71 8.32
C LYS A 82 -17.44 -13.05 9.02
N LEU A 83 -16.30 -13.71 8.81
CA LEU A 83 -15.99 -14.99 9.44
C LEU A 83 -15.94 -14.92 10.98
N TYR A 84 -15.46 -13.80 11.51
CA TYR A 84 -15.49 -13.53 12.95
C TYR A 84 -16.92 -13.38 13.47
N GLN A 85 -17.75 -12.57 12.82
CA GLN A 85 -19.15 -12.34 13.21
C GLN A 85 -20.00 -13.61 13.11
N GLU A 86 -19.74 -14.46 12.12
CA GLU A 86 -20.35 -15.79 11.96
C GLU A 86 -19.85 -16.82 12.99
N LYS A 87 -18.97 -16.43 13.92
CA LYS A 87 -18.31 -17.29 14.92
C LYS A 87 -17.55 -18.47 14.31
N ARG A 88 -17.16 -18.37 13.03
CA ARG A 88 -16.34 -19.37 12.32
C ARG A 88 -14.86 -19.22 12.62
N MET A 89 -14.45 -18.06 13.15
CA MET A 89 -13.06 -17.75 13.44
C MET A 89 -12.92 -16.89 14.70
N PRO A 90 -12.03 -17.24 15.66
CA PRO A 90 -11.72 -16.37 16.78
C PRO A 90 -11.09 -15.05 16.33
N ARG A 91 -11.31 -13.96 17.07
CA ARG A 91 -10.85 -12.59 16.73
C ARG A 91 -9.37 -12.52 16.33
N LYS A 92 -8.47 -13.09 17.14
CA LYS A 92 -7.02 -13.11 16.85
C LYS A 92 -6.69 -13.84 15.55
N LYS A 93 -7.39 -14.95 15.27
CA LYS A 93 -7.21 -15.70 14.02
C LYS A 93 -7.77 -14.92 12.82
N ALA A 94 -8.88 -14.21 13.01
CA ALA A 94 -9.49 -13.36 11.97
C ALA A 94 -8.58 -12.19 11.58
N ALA A 95 -7.97 -11.53 12.56
CA ALA A 95 -6.96 -10.49 12.33
C ALA A 95 -5.79 -11.03 11.49
N ASN A 96 -5.19 -12.14 11.91
CA ASN A 96 -4.05 -12.74 11.20
C ASN A 96 -4.43 -13.29 9.81
N ALA A 97 -5.66 -13.77 9.63
CA ALA A 97 -6.15 -14.28 8.35
C ALA A 97 -6.25 -13.20 7.27
N VAL A 98 -6.35 -11.91 7.64
CA VAL A 98 -6.41 -10.81 6.66
C VAL A 98 -5.19 -10.83 5.73
N ILE A 99 -3.99 -11.07 6.26
CA ILE A 99 -2.76 -11.14 5.44
C ILE A 99 -2.84 -12.29 4.43
N THR A 100 -3.27 -13.47 4.88
CA THR A 100 -3.45 -14.63 3.99
C THR A 100 -4.50 -14.35 2.92
N PHE A 101 -5.58 -13.63 3.25
CA PHE A 101 -6.58 -13.24 2.26
C PHE A 101 -6.06 -12.17 1.29
N CYS A 102 -5.25 -11.21 1.73
CA CYS A 102 -4.60 -10.27 0.83
C CYS A 102 -3.72 -11.00 -0.19
N GLU A 103 -2.86 -11.90 0.30
CA GLU A 103 -1.97 -12.77 -0.49
C GLU A 103 -2.78 -13.59 -1.51
N SER A 104 -3.74 -14.39 -1.06
CA SER A 104 -4.52 -15.27 -1.95
C SER A 104 -5.38 -14.51 -2.96
N ASN A 105 -5.96 -13.36 -2.55
CA ASN A 105 -6.77 -12.55 -3.46
C ASN A 105 -5.90 -11.89 -4.54
N GLY A 106 -4.71 -11.44 -4.18
CA GLY A 106 -3.74 -10.87 -5.11
C GLY A 106 -3.20 -11.92 -6.08
N GLU A 107 -2.77 -13.07 -5.59
CA GLU A 107 -2.32 -14.20 -6.42
C GLU A 107 -3.38 -14.63 -7.43
N ARG A 108 -4.64 -14.72 -6.98
CA ARG A 108 -5.76 -15.04 -7.87
C ARG A 108 -5.97 -13.96 -8.93
N ALA A 109 -5.91 -12.69 -8.55
CA ALA A 109 -6.04 -11.58 -9.49
C ALA A 109 -4.92 -11.59 -10.55
N ILE A 110 -3.70 -11.94 -10.16
CA ILE A 110 -2.56 -12.10 -11.07
C ILE A 110 -2.82 -13.28 -12.02
N ALA A 111 -3.17 -14.45 -11.48
CA ALA A 111 -3.36 -15.67 -12.27
C ALA A 111 -4.50 -15.55 -13.30
N GLU A 112 -5.57 -14.84 -12.93
CA GLU A 112 -6.75 -14.66 -13.80
C GLU A 112 -6.71 -13.35 -14.62
N GLY A 113 -5.66 -12.53 -14.49
CA GLY A 113 -5.52 -11.28 -15.24
C GLY A 113 -6.58 -10.22 -14.89
N TRP A 114 -7.02 -10.17 -13.62
CA TRP A 114 -8.07 -9.25 -13.20
C TRP A 114 -7.57 -7.81 -13.14
N ASN A 115 -8.35 -6.90 -13.72
CA ASN A 115 -8.16 -5.47 -13.50
C ASN A 115 -8.82 -5.04 -12.19
N LEU A 116 -8.03 -4.94 -11.12
CA LEU A 116 -8.52 -4.55 -9.81
C LEU A 116 -8.89 -3.06 -9.77
N SER A 117 -9.99 -2.76 -9.09
CA SER A 117 -10.45 -1.39 -8.89
C SER A 117 -9.44 -0.59 -8.05
N LYS A 118 -9.12 0.63 -8.49
CA LYS A 118 -8.34 1.59 -7.72
C LYS A 118 -9.24 2.25 -6.66
N TYR A 119 -8.88 2.12 -5.39
CA TYR A 119 -9.57 2.80 -4.30
C TYR A 119 -8.94 4.16 -4.03
N ARG A 120 -9.76 5.13 -3.63
CA ARG A 120 -9.29 6.45 -3.19
C ARG A 120 -8.75 6.36 -1.76
N ARG A 121 -7.91 7.33 -1.38
CA ARG A 121 -7.50 7.51 0.01
C ARG A 121 -8.72 7.76 0.91
N ASP A 122 -8.70 7.19 2.12
CA ASP A 122 -9.74 7.48 3.13
C ASP A 122 -9.56 8.92 3.59
N TYR A 123 -10.67 9.64 3.81
CA TYR A 123 -10.64 11.02 4.30
C TYR A 123 -9.88 11.14 5.64
N ASN A 124 -9.96 10.11 6.48
CA ASN A 124 -9.30 10.06 7.78
C ASN A 124 -7.88 9.44 7.71
N LEU A 125 -7.45 9.01 6.53
CA LEU A 125 -6.09 8.54 6.27
C LEU A 125 -5.54 9.24 5.01
N PRO A 126 -5.24 10.55 5.11
CA PRO A 126 -4.75 11.34 3.99
C PRO A 126 -3.35 10.89 3.56
N GLU A 127 -2.90 11.42 2.42
CA GLU A 127 -1.54 11.19 1.92
C GLU A 127 -0.47 11.58 2.95
N THR A 128 0.56 10.75 3.09
CA THR A 128 1.66 11.04 4.00
C THR A 128 2.50 12.21 3.48
N LEU A 129 3.11 13.00 4.38
CA LEU A 129 3.98 14.12 3.97
C LEU A 129 5.16 13.64 3.11
N ILE A 130 5.69 12.45 3.39
CA ILE A 130 6.78 11.86 2.60
C ILE A 130 6.31 11.56 1.17
N SER A 131 5.13 10.94 1.00
CA SER A 131 4.54 10.73 -0.32
C SER A 131 4.32 12.04 -1.06
N GLN A 132 3.76 13.04 -0.38
CA GLN A 132 3.51 14.34 -0.99
C GLN A 132 4.80 15.00 -1.48
N VAL A 133 5.83 15.08 -0.64
CA VAL A 133 7.13 15.66 -1.01
C VAL A 133 7.77 14.86 -2.13
N PHE A 134 7.76 13.53 -2.04
CA PHE A 134 8.43 12.68 -3.02
C PHE A 134 7.73 12.70 -4.38
N PHE A 135 6.43 12.48 -4.44
CA PHE A 135 5.72 12.40 -5.71
C PHE A 135 5.39 13.77 -6.29
N THR A 136 5.08 14.78 -5.47
CA THR A 136 4.69 16.11 -5.96
C THR A 136 5.89 17.02 -6.17
N SER A 137 6.80 17.10 -5.18
CA SER A 137 7.90 18.06 -5.24
C SER A 137 9.12 17.51 -5.97
N ILE A 138 9.50 16.25 -5.70
CA ILE A 138 10.69 15.62 -6.29
C ILE A 138 10.37 15.10 -7.69
N LEU A 139 9.46 14.14 -7.82
CA LEU A 139 9.18 13.45 -9.10
C LEU A 139 8.17 14.20 -9.99
N LYS A 140 7.41 15.14 -9.44
CA LYS A 140 6.36 15.90 -10.15
C LYS A 140 5.30 15.02 -10.85
N ILE A 141 5.05 13.82 -10.33
CA ILE A 141 4.00 12.90 -10.79
C ILE A 141 2.75 12.93 -9.90
N ALA A 142 2.82 13.58 -8.73
CA ALA A 142 1.71 13.76 -7.78
C ALA A 142 0.95 12.44 -7.51
N TYR A 143 -0.36 12.42 -7.73
CA TYR A 143 -1.23 11.27 -7.43
C TYR A 143 -0.90 10.00 -8.22
N ILE A 144 -0.14 10.10 -9.31
CA ILE A 144 0.34 8.93 -10.09
C ILE A 144 1.18 8.01 -9.19
N GLY A 145 1.92 8.56 -8.22
CA GLY A 145 2.67 7.81 -7.21
C GLY A 145 1.84 6.81 -6.40
N PHE A 146 0.53 7.06 -6.31
CA PHE A 146 -0.44 6.23 -5.60
C PHE A 146 -1.27 5.35 -6.53
N GLU A 147 -1.61 5.86 -7.72
CA GLU A 147 -2.49 5.17 -8.66
C GLU A 147 -1.77 4.17 -9.57
N GLU A 148 -0.47 4.33 -9.78
CA GLU A 148 0.38 3.42 -10.53
C GLU A 148 1.26 2.58 -9.61
N LYS A 149 1.67 1.41 -10.08
CA LYS A 149 2.64 0.59 -9.36
C LYS A 149 4.03 1.24 -9.45
N PRO A 150 4.94 0.97 -8.51
CA PRO A 150 6.32 1.45 -8.64
C PRO A 150 6.93 1.04 -9.99
N THR A 151 7.47 2.02 -10.72
CA THR A 151 8.14 1.80 -12.01
C THR A 151 9.53 2.43 -12.01
N PRO A 152 10.53 1.80 -12.69
CA PRO A 152 11.86 2.37 -12.86
C PRO A 152 11.89 3.49 -13.91
N ASP A 153 10.92 3.51 -14.82
CA ASP A 153 10.76 4.53 -15.85
C ASP A 153 9.82 5.63 -15.32
N ILE A 154 10.42 6.69 -14.77
CA ILE A 154 9.78 7.96 -14.39
C ILE A 154 10.54 9.07 -15.10
#